data_AF-A0A4Q0SC96-F1
#
_entry.id   AF-A0A4Q0SC96-F1
#
_cell.length_a   1.000
_cell.length_b   1.000
_cell.length_c   1.000
_cell.angle_alpha   90.00
_cell.angle_beta   90.00
_cell.angle_gamma   90.00
#
_symmetry.space_group_name_H-M   'P 1'
#
loop_
_entity.id
_entity.type
_entity.pdbx_description
1 polymer ?
#
loop_
_entity_poly.entity_id
_entity_poly.type
_entity_poly.pdbx_seq_one_letter_code
_entity_poly.pdbx_strand_id
1 'polypeptide(L)'
;MAAVASALFLGLLVPTSASSADAAFTQFIASLWPEAQAEGVSRTTFDEQTRGLEPDYKLPDLILPGRPATGAPSQAEFVQVPADYVKEASIARLAGEGQRLLQKYRAALSEIEKKSGVPATVMLAIWGRETDYGRYTLPYDLVRVLATQAYVGRRKDQYRTEFILALKILGDGVVTRKEMRSSWAGATGLTQFLPSEYYKHGVDFDGDGRIDIWHSVPDALASAAQQLVNKGWQTGVRWAYEVQAPAKIDCTLGVPEVTKPIGQWLREGFVPVRGQKLSAAEQAQPASLLQPEGIYGPSFLTTKNYFVIKEYNFSDLYVLFVGHLSDRMTSPLPFATPWSASKQLRTKDVETMQRGLTRVGLYKDKIDGKAGMQTRAALGAYQKSAGLKVDCWPSEEVLRSIQAAR
;
A
#
# COMPACT_ATOMS: atom_id res chain seq x y z
N MET A 1 81.15 36.29 8.56
CA MET A 1 80.91 34.84 8.51
C MET A 1 80.03 34.44 9.68
N ALA A 2 78.74 34.25 9.46
CA ALA A 2 77.85 33.47 10.32
C ALA A 2 76.58 33.19 9.50
N ALA A 3 76.45 31.94 9.06
CA ALA A 3 75.34 31.46 8.25
C ALA A 3 74.12 31.19 9.16
N VAL A 4 72.95 31.69 8.76
CA VAL A 4 71.66 31.37 9.37
C VAL A 4 71.02 30.26 8.55
N ALA A 5 70.90 29.08 9.14
CA ALA A 5 70.21 27.94 8.56
C ALA A 5 68.70 28.04 8.86
N SER A 6 67.90 28.28 7.82
CA SER A 6 66.43 28.18 7.88
C SER A 6 66.01 26.78 7.47
N ALA A 7 65.52 25.98 8.42
CA ALA A 7 64.94 24.67 8.17
C ALA A 7 63.50 24.82 7.66
N LEU A 8 63.23 24.36 6.45
CA LEU A 8 61.87 24.17 5.91
C LEU A 8 61.19 23.00 6.63
N PHE A 9 60.11 23.27 7.36
CA PHE A 9 59.14 22.25 7.75
C PHE A 9 58.18 22.01 6.58
N LEU A 10 58.36 20.91 5.85
CA LEU A 10 57.34 20.39 4.93
C LEU A 10 56.24 19.74 5.77
N GLY A 11 55.04 20.33 5.72
CA GLY A 11 53.85 19.79 6.39
C GLY A 11 53.47 18.42 5.85
N LEU A 12 53.39 17.44 6.75
CA LEU A 12 52.76 16.14 6.48
C LEU A 12 51.28 16.38 6.20
N LEU A 13 50.90 16.25 4.93
CA LEU A 13 49.51 16.10 4.50
C LEU A 13 48.95 14.82 5.16
N VAL A 14 48.09 14.99 6.16
CA VAL A 14 47.29 13.88 6.68
C VAL A 14 46.33 13.46 5.58
N PRO A 15 46.37 12.19 5.10
CA PRO A 15 45.42 11.72 4.11
C PRO A 15 44.03 11.79 4.72
N THR A 16 43.14 12.56 4.10
CA THR A 16 41.71 12.49 4.36
C THR A 16 41.26 11.07 4.10
N SER A 17 40.77 10.38 5.12
CA SER A 17 40.25 9.03 5.00
C SER A 17 39.12 9.05 3.97
N ALA A 18 39.36 8.52 2.78
CA ALA A 18 38.30 8.11 1.87
C ALA A 18 37.37 7.19 2.68
N SER A 19 36.08 7.51 2.70
CA SER A 19 35.06 6.63 3.28
C SER A 19 35.29 5.23 2.71
N SER A 20 35.75 4.28 3.52
CA SER A 20 35.92 2.91 3.06
C SER A 20 34.54 2.42 2.61
N ALA A 21 34.41 2.07 1.33
CA ALA A 21 33.25 1.33 0.84
C ALA A 21 33.01 0.13 1.77
N ASP A 22 31.74 -0.17 2.07
CA ASP A 22 31.41 -1.33 2.90
C ASP A 22 31.81 -2.61 2.16
N ALA A 23 32.99 -3.13 2.47
CA ALA A 23 33.54 -4.33 1.85
C ALA A 23 32.63 -5.55 2.06
N ALA A 24 31.92 -5.63 3.19
CA ALA A 24 30.99 -6.71 3.46
C ALA A 24 29.73 -6.61 2.57
N PHE A 25 29.25 -5.39 2.31
CA PHE A 25 28.19 -5.17 1.31
C PHE A 25 28.65 -5.55 -0.10
N THR A 26 29.85 -5.15 -0.52
CA THR A 26 30.40 -5.53 -1.83
C THR A 26 30.50 -7.05 -1.97
N GLN A 27 30.98 -7.75 -0.94
CA GLN A 27 31.05 -9.21 -0.92
C GLN A 27 29.65 -9.85 -0.93
N PHE A 28 28.71 -9.29 -0.17
CA PHE A 28 27.31 -9.73 -0.19
C PHE A 28 26.71 -9.63 -1.59
N ILE A 29 26.83 -8.48 -2.26
CA ILE A 29 26.33 -8.31 -3.62
C ILE A 29 26.99 -9.32 -4.56
N ALA A 30 28.32 -9.47 -4.53
CA ALA A 30 29.02 -10.46 -5.36
C ALA A 30 28.52 -11.90 -5.11
N SER A 31 28.14 -12.23 -3.87
CA SER A 31 27.60 -13.56 -3.52
C SER A 31 26.22 -13.86 -4.15
N LEU A 32 25.49 -12.85 -4.62
CA LEU A 32 24.18 -13.01 -5.27
C LEU A 32 24.29 -13.47 -6.73
N TRP A 33 25.50 -13.47 -7.32
CA TRP A 33 25.69 -13.82 -8.73
C TRP A 33 25.10 -15.19 -9.13
N PRO A 34 25.32 -16.30 -8.40
CA PRO A 34 24.78 -17.61 -8.81
C PRO A 34 23.24 -17.62 -8.91
N GLU A 35 22.56 -16.94 -7.98
CA GLU A 35 21.09 -16.80 -8.02
C GLU A 35 20.64 -15.88 -9.15
N ALA A 36 21.33 -14.75 -9.35
CA ALA A 36 21.04 -13.84 -10.45
C ALA A 36 21.19 -14.55 -11.81
N GLN A 37 22.24 -15.34 -11.98
CA GLN A 37 22.47 -16.15 -13.17
C GLN A 37 21.34 -17.18 -13.38
N ALA A 38 20.91 -17.86 -12.32
CA ALA A 38 19.83 -18.84 -12.39
C ALA A 38 18.49 -18.20 -12.80
N GLU A 39 18.24 -16.94 -12.39
CA GLU A 39 17.06 -16.17 -12.79
C GLU A 39 17.17 -15.55 -14.20
N GLY A 40 18.30 -15.73 -14.89
CA GLY A 40 18.52 -15.27 -16.26
C GLY A 40 19.17 -13.89 -16.39
N VAL A 41 19.73 -13.34 -15.31
CA VAL A 41 20.49 -12.08 -15.38
C VAL A 41 21.84 -12.33 -16.07
N SER A 42 22.15 -11.53 -17.10
CA SER A 42 23.45 -11.63 -17.78
C SER A 42 24.60 -11.15 -16.90
N ARG A 43 25.81 -11.69 -17.11
CA ARG A 43 26.99 -11.25 -16.35
C ARG A 43 27.29 -9.77 -16.55
N THR A 44 27.15 -9.30 -17.80
CA THR A 44 27.31 -7.89 -18.17
C THR A 44 26.36 -7.00 -17.39
N THR A 45 25.06 -7.32 -17.38
CA THR A 45 24.05 -6.57 -16.63
C THR A 45 24.36 -6.56 -15.14
N PHE A 46 24.68 -7.72 -14.56
CA PHE A 46 25.01 -7.81 -13.14
C PHE A 46 26.20 -6.91 -12.78
N ASP A 47 27.32 -7.03 -13.51
CA ASP A 47 28.53 -6.27 -13.25
C ASP A 47 28.33 -4.77 -13.48
N GLU A 48 27.59 -4.37 -14.51
CA GLU A 48 27.29 -2.96 -14.80
C GLU A 48 26.40 -2.32 -13.73
N GLN A 49 25.31 -2.99 -13.35
CA GLN A 49 24.34 -2.42 -12.42
C GLN A 49 24.80 -2.47 -10.96
N THR A 50 25.76 -3.33 -10.62
CA THR A 50 26.31 -3.44 -9.26
C THR A 50 27.65 -2.73 -9.05
N ARG A 51 28.30 -2.26 -10.12
CA ARG A 51 29.58 -1.55 -10.03
C ARG A 51 29.48 -0.30 -9.16
N GLY A 52 30.30 -0.25 -8.11
CA GLY A 52 30.33 0.89 -7.18
C GLY A 52 29.01 1.10 -6.42
N LEU A 53 28.16 0.07 -6.34
CA LEU A 53 26.94 0.15 -5.57
C LEU A 53 27.27 0.26 -4.07
N GLU A 54 26.66 1.23 -3.39
CA GLU A 54 26.77 1.43 -1.95
C GLU A 54 25.40 1.33 -1.29
N PRO A 55 25.29 0.79 -0.07
CA PRO A 55 24.01 0.71 0.63
C PRO A 55 23.51 2.10 1.03
N ASP A 56 22.20 2.26 1.17
CA ASP A 56 21.58 3.47 1.72
C ASP A 56 21.07 3.23 3.15
N TYR A 57 21.94 3.39 4.13
CA TYR A 57 21.58 3.22 5.55
C TYR A 57 20.66 4.31 6.12
N LYS A 58 20.26 5.29 5.31
CA LYS A 58 19.21 6.26 5.69
C LYS A 58 17.82 5.74 5.37
N LEU A 59 17.70 4.62 4.65
CA LEU A 59 16.41 3.98 4.43
C LEU A 59 15.78 3.59 5.77
N PRO A 60 14.45 3.65 5.87
CA PRO A 60 13.75 3.16 7.03
C PRO A 60 13.63 1.63 7.01
N ASP A 61 13.16 1.08 8.12
CA ASP A 61 12.94 -0.36 8.31
C ASP A 61 14.19 -1.26 8.20
N LEU A 62 15.34 -0.76 8.65
CA LEU A 62 16.62 -1.48 8.63
C LEU A 62 17.00 -2.03 10.02
N ILE A 63 17.72 -3.15 10.01
CA ILE A 63 18.38 -3.76 11.16
C ILE A 63 19.90 -3.61 10.99
N LEU A 64 20.46 -2.60 11.66
CA LEU A 64 21.88 -2.28 11.62
C LEU A 64 22.56 -2.69 12.94
N PRO A 65 23.64 -3.49 12.91
CA PRO A 65 24.40 -3.84 14.11
C PRO A 65 24.86 -2.59 14.88
N GLY A 66 24.69 -2.60 16.20
CA GLY A 66 25.09 -1.48 17.07
C GLY A 66 24.23 -0.22 16.95
N ARG A 67 23.13 -0.24 16.18
CA ARG A 67 22.15 0.85 16.11
C ARG A 67 20.76 0.36 16.50
N PRO A 68 19.91 1.22 17.09
CA PRO A 68 18.51 0.90 17.26
C PRO A 68 17.88 0.55 15.90
N ALA A 69 17.05 -0.49 15.86
CA ALA A 69 16.32 -0.83 14.65
C ALA A 69 15.44 0.36 14.24
N THR A 70 15.48 0.74 12.96
CA THR A 70 14.54 1.72 12.43
C THR A 70 13.22 1.01 12.10
N GLY A 71 12.09 1.69 12.33
CA GLY A 71 10.78 1.20 11.90
C GLY A 71 10.46 1.66 10.49
N ALA A 72 9.51 1.00 9.84
CA ALA A 72 8.88 1.56 8.64
C ALA A 72 8.26 2.93 8.97
N PRO A 73 8.29 3.91 8.04
CA PRO A 73 7.62 5.18 8.26
C PRO A 73 6.12 4.96 8.38
N SER A 74 5.46 5.77 9.20
CA SER A 74 4.01 5.80 9.26
C SER A 74 3.42 6.09 7.88
N GLN A 75 2.59 5.18 7.38
CA GLN A 75 1.83 5.39 6.15
C GLN A 75 0.49 6.04 6.49
N ALA A 76 0.07 7.03 5.70
CA ALA A 76 -1.10 7.86 5.97
C ALA A 76 -2.36 7.02 6.20
N GLU A 77 -2.53 5.93 5.44
CA GLU A 77 -3.64 4.98 5.56
C GLU A 77 -3.74 4.22 6.89
N PHE A 78 -2.73 4.34 7.77
CA PHE A 78 -2.72 3.71 9.10
C PHE A 78 -2.67 4.71 10.25
N VAL A 79 -2.39 5.99 9.97
CA VAL A 79 -2.19 7.02 11.01
C VAL A 79 -3.09 8.25 10.88
N GLN A 80 -3.86 8.35 9.80
CA GLN A 80 -4.93 9.34 9.67
C GLN A 80 -6.27 8.72 10.07
N VAL A 81 -7.18 9.57 10.55
CA VAL A 81 -8.59 9.16 10.61
C VAL A 81 -9.12 8.99 9.18
N PRO A 82 -10.09 8.08 8.96
CA PRO A 82 -10.66 7.84 7.64
C PRO A 82 -11.09 9.12 6.91
N ALA A 83 -11.77 10.04 7.60
CA ALA A 83 -12.22 11.33 7.06
C ALA A 83 -11.09 12.19 6.45
N ASP A 84 -9.91 12.23 7.08
CA ASP A 84 -8.75 12.99 6.61
C ASP A 84 -8.09 12.31 5.42
N TYR A 85 -8.04 10.97 5.42
CA TYR A 85 -7.43 10.20 4.35
C TYR A 85 -8.21 10.31 3.04
N VAL A 86 -9.54 10.36 3.10
CA VAL A 86 -10.43 10.52 1.93
C VAL A 86 -10.99 11.94 1.79
N LYS A 87 -10.23 12.95 2.25
CA LYS A 87 -10.64 14.35 2.25
C LYS A 87 -11.22 14.79 0.90
N GLU A 88 -12.41 15.37 0.93
CA GLU A 88 -13.20 15.66 -0.28
C GLU A 88 -12.44 16.48 -1.32
N ALA A 89 -11.72 17.53 -0.90
CA ALA A 89 -10.96 18.37 -1.85
C ALA A 89 -9.90 17.57 -2.62
N SER A 90 -9.24 16.61 -1.95
CA SER A 90 -8.23 15.74 -2.58
C SER A 90 -8.88 14.79 -3.58
N ILE A 91 -9.99 14.14 -3.17
CA ILE A 91 -10.74 13.21 -4.01
C ILE A 91 -11.34 13.92 -5.22
N ALA A 92 -11.98 15.08 -5.04
CA ALA A 92 -12.56 15.86 -6.12
C ALA A 92 -11.52 16.29 -7.16
N ARG A 93 -10.33 16.74 -6.71
CA ARG A 93 -9.20 17.07 -7.59
C ARG A 93 -8.76 15.87 -8.42
N LEU A 94 -8.57 14.72 -7.77
CA LEU A 94 -8.14 13.49 -8.44
C LEU A 94 -9.21 12.94 -9.39
N ALA A 95 -10.49 13.05 -9.03
CA ALA A 95 -11.60 12.61 -9.86
C ALA A 95 -11.70 13.46 -11.13
N GLY A 96 -11.56 14.79 -11.02
CA GLY A 96 -11.55 15.69 -12.17
C GLY A 96 -10.40 15.39 -13.14
N GLU A 97 -9.23 15.04 -12.62
CA GLU A 97 -8.12 14.59 -13.48
C GLU A 97 -8.38 13.21 -14.08
N GLY A 98 -8.89 12.26 -13.29
CA GLY A 98 -9.27 10.93 -13.76
C GLY A 98 -10.28 10.99 -14.91
N GLN A 99 -11.24 11.92 -14.86
CA GLN A 99 -12.19 12.16 -15.95
C GLN A 99 -11.52 12.62 -17.25
N ARG A 100 -10.47 13.43 -17.18
CA ARG A 100 -9.68 13.81 -18.37
C ARG A 100 -8.91 12.61 -18.91
N LEU A 101 -8.33 11.80 -18.03
CA LEU A 101 -7.57 10.61 -18.41
C LEU A 101 -8.46 9.51 -19.00
N LEU A 102 -9.70 9.37 -18.54
CA LEU A 102 -10.72 8.52 -19.17
C LEU A 102 -10.94 8.88 -20.64
N GLN A 103 -10.97 10.18 -20.98
CA GLN A 103 -11.09 10.61 -22.37
C GLN A 103 -9.78 10.40 -23.14
N LYS A 104 -8.64 10.78 -22.54
CA LYS A 104 -7.33 10.67 -23.16
C LYS A 104 -6.99 9.22 -23.56
N TYR A 105 -7.25 8.26 -22.69
CA TYR A 105 -6.90 6.84 -22.89
C TYR A 105 -8.13 5.97 -23.21
N ARG A 106 -9.21 6.58 -23.71
CA ARG A 106 -10.51 5.90 -23.90
C ARG A 106 -10.40 4.58 -24.65
N ALA A 107 -9.64 4.55 -25.75
CA ALA A 107 -9.49 3.34 -26.57
C ALA A 107 -8.82 2.20 -25.79
N ALA A 108 -7.63 2.46 -25.23
CA ALA A 108 -6.89 1.48 -24.44
C ALA A 108 -7.72 1.01 -23.22
N LEU A 109 -8.27 1.93 -22.44
CA LEU A 109 -9.08 1.63 -21.26
C LEU A 109 -10.29 0.76 -21.59
N SER A 110 -10.99 1.05 -22.69
CA SER A 110 -12.16 0.26 -23.11
C SER A 110 -11.78 -1.16 -23.48
N GLU A 111 -10.62 -1.35 -24.13
CA GLU A 111 -10.14 -2.67 -24.50
C GLU A 111 -9.65 -3.46 -23.28
N ILE A 112 -8.89 -2.83 -22.38
CA ILE A 112 -8.45 -3.44 -21.12
C ILE A 112 -9.67 -3.86 -20.29
N GLU A 113 -10.67 -3.00 -20.15
CA GLU A 113 -11.90 -3.29 -19.41
C GLU A 113 -12.68 -4.45 -20.06
N LYS A 114 -12.78 -4.49 -21.39
CA LYS A 114 -13.41 -5.60 -22.11
C LYS A 114 -12.71 -6.93 -21.88
N LYS A 115 -11.37 -6.95 -21.82
CA LYS A 115 -10.56 -8.17 -21.64
C LYS A 115 -10.54 -8.64 -20.18
N SER A 116 -10.37 -7.72 -19.25
CA SER A 116 -10.15 -8.01 -17.82
C SER A 116 -11.42 -8.01 -16.97
N GLY A 117 -12.47 -7.31 -17.41
CA GLY A 117 -13.64 -7.01 -16.60
C GLY A 117 -13.40 -6.03 -15.45
N VAL A 118 -12.20 -5.46 -15.35
CA VAL A 118 -11.85 -4.41 -14.38
C VAL A 118 -12.25 -3.06 -14.96
N PRO A 119 -13.09 -2.27 -14.28
CA PRO A 119 -13.52 -0.96 -14.78
C PRO A 119 -12.35 0.01 -14.98
N ALA A 120 -12.39 0.79 -16.05
CA ALA A 120 -11.41 1.86 -16.32
C ALA A 120 -11.19 2.80 -15.13
N THR A 121 -12.26 3.12 -14.41
CA THR A 121 -12.19 4.00 -13.23
C THR A 121 -11.44 3.38 -12.05
N VAL A 122 -11.46 2.05 -11.90
CA VAL A 122 -10.70 1.35 -10.86
C VAL A 122 -9.21 1.40 -11.20
N MET A 123 -8.85 1.11 -12.46
CA MET A 123 -7.46 1.20 -12.93
C MET A 123 -6.89 2.61 -12.74
N LEU A 124 -7.64 3.64 -13.14
CA LEU A 124 -7.24 5.03 -12.96
C LEU A 124 -7.19 5.42 -11.48
N ALA A 125 -8.13 4.95 -10.64
CA ALA A 125 -8.10 5.26 -9.21
C ALA A 125 -6.86 4.67 -8.50
N ILE A 126 -6.42 3.47 -8.90
CA ILE A 126 -5.15 2.90 -8.45
C ILE A 126 -3.99 3.80 -8.90
N TRP A 127 -3.88 4.11 -10.19
CA TRP A 127 -2.80 4.98 -10.68
C TRP A 127 -2.77 6.37 -10.00
N GLY A 128 -3.94 6.96 -9.79
CA GLY A 128 -4.11 8.22 -9.06
C GLY A 128 -3.66 8.11 -7.60
N ARG A 129 -3.93 6.99 -6.92
CA ARG A 129 -3.48 6.75 -5.55
C ARG A 129 -1.98 6.52 -5.45
N GLU A 130 -1.42 5.76 -6.39
CA GLU A 130 -0.03 5.32 -6.36
C GLU A 130 0.95 6.45 -6.69
N THR A 131 0.67 7.23 -7.74
CA THR A 131 1.64 8.23 -8.25
C THR A 131 1.02 9.56 -8.65
N ASP A 132 -0.22 9.86 -8.22
CA ASP A 132 -0.96 11.07 -8.64
C ASP A 132 -0.99 11.20 -10.18
N TYR A 133 -1.25 10.06 -10.85
CA TYR A 133 -1.21 9.91 -12.30
C TYR A 133 0.16 10.21 -12.93
N GLY A 134 1.23 9.74 -12.28
CA GLY A 134 2.62 9.95 -12.72
C GLY A 134 3.22 11.30 -12.35
N ARG A 135 2.49 12.19 -11.66
CA ARG A 135 3.04 13.49 -11.19
C ARG A 135 3.99 13.34 -10.01
N TYR A 136 3.82 12.30 -9.20
CA TYR A 136 4.71 12.04 -8.08
C TYR A 136 6.02 11.42 -8.56
N THR A 137 7.14 12.11 -8.32
CA THR A 137 8.47 11.58 -8.64
C THR A 137 8.98 10.70 -7.52
N LEU A 138 9.24 9.44 -7.83
CA LEU A 138 9.80 8.48 -6.88
C LEU A 138 11.26 8.85 -6.53
N PRO A 139 11.59 8.99 -5.25
CA PRO A 139 12.84 9.65 -4.87
C PRO A 139 14.06 8.72 -4.82
N TYR A 140 13.91 7.40 -4.87
CA TYR A 140 15.03 6.47 -4.67
C TYR A 140 15.45 5.69 -5.93
N ASP A 141 16.73 5.33 -6.03
CA ASP A 141 17.23 4.34 -7.02
C ASP A 141 16.75 2.94 -6.58
N LEU A 142 15.98 2.24 -7.42
CA LEU A 142 15.40 0.94 -7.07
C LEU A 142 16.46 -0.12 -6.77
N VAL A 143 17.50 -0.21 -7.58
CA VAL A 143 18.58 -1.19 -7.42
C VAL A 143 19.25 -0.99 -6.06
N ARG A 144 19.53 0.27 -5.69
CA ARG A 144 20.11 0.62 -4.39
C ARG A 144 19.18 0.29 -3.22
N VAL A 145 17.88 0.59 -3.35
CA VAL A 145 16.89 0.29 -2.31
C VAL A 145 16.82 -1.20 -2.04
N LEU A 146 16.61 -2.01 -3.09
CA LEU A 146 16.42 -3.44 -2.95
C LEU A 146 17.70 -4.12 -2.45
N ALA A 147 18.87 -3.72 -2.94
CA ALA A 147 20.16 -4.22 -2.45
C ALA A 147 20.36 -3.94 -0.95
N THR A 148 20.02 -2.72 -0.51
CA THR A 148 20.14 -2.34 0.91
C THR A 148 19.18 -3.14 1.77
N GLN A 149 17.92 -3.28 1.34
CA GLN A 149 16.92 -4.07 2.06
C GLN A 149 17.26 -5.57 2.08
N ALA A 150 17.84 -6.11 1.01
CA ALA A 150 18.34 -7.50 0.97
C ALA A 150 19.50 -7.71 1.95
N TYR A 151 20.38 -6.71 2.11
CA TYR A 151 21.54 -6.80 2.99
C TYR A 151 21.18 -6.64 4.47
N VAL A 152 20.44 -5.58 4.83
CA VAL A 152 20.21 -5.16 6.23
C VAL A 152 18.74 -4.89 6.56
N GLY A 153 17.81 -5.10 5.63
CA GLY A 153 16.38 -4.98 5.88
C GLY A 153 15.82 -6.11 6.76
N ARG A 154 14.55 -6.00 7.13
CA ARG A 154 13.84 -7.03 7.91
C ARG A 154 13.45 -8.27 7.11
N ARG A 155 13.16 -8.09 5.82
CA ARG A 155 12.65 -9.13 4.90
C ARG A 155 13.71 -9.49 3.85
N LYS A 156 14.90 -9.84 4.32
CA LYS A 156 16.10 -9.99 3.47
C LYS A 156 15.88 -10.91 2.28
N ASP A 157 15.29 -12.07 2.51
CA ASP A 157 15.06 -13.07 1.44
C ASP A 157 14.08 -12.57 0.37
N GLN A 158 12.99 -11.91 0.78
CA GLN A 158 12.08 -11.27 -0.18
C GLN A 158 12.84 -10.23 -1.03
N TYR A 159 13.59 -9.34 -0.38
CA TYR A 159 14.30 -8.27 -1.09
C TYR A 159 15.48 -8.75 -1.94
N ARG A 160 16.07 -9.90 -1.61
CA ARG A 160 17.06 -10.59 -2.43
C ARG A 160 16.44 -10.99 -3.78
N THR A 161 15.26 -11.60 -3.75
CA THR A 161 14.49 -11.93 -4.96
C THR A 161 14.14 -10.67 -5.74
N GLU A 162 13.59 -9.65 -5.08
CA GLU A 162 13.23 -8.40 -5.78
C GLU A 162 14.45 -7.73 -6.43
N PHE A 163 15.60 -7.71 -5.76
CA PHE A 163 16.84 -7.14 -6.29
C PHE A 163 17.27 -7.85 -7.57
N ILE A 164 17.29 -9.18 -7.57
CA ILE A 164 17.66 -9.98 -8.74
C ILE A 164 16.70 -9.72 -9.90
N LEU A 165 15.40 -9.69 -9.63
CA LEU A 165 14.39 -9.41 -10.66
C LEU A 165 14.51 -7.98 -11.21
N ALA A 166 14.88 -6.99 -10.38
CA ALA A 166 15.16 -5.64 -10.87
C ALA A 166 16.36 -5.60 -11.83
N LEU A 167 17.42 -6.37 -11.55
CA LEU A 167 18.56 -6.51 -12.48
C LEU A 167 18.12 -7.16 -13.79
N LYS A 168 17.24 -8.16 -13.74
CA LYS A 168 16.70 -8.81 -14.93
C LYS A 168 15.93 -7.83 -15.80
N ILE A 169 15.03 -7.02 -15.21
CA ILE A 169 14.27 -5.98 -15.93
C ILE A 169 15.22 -4.97 -16.61
N LEU A 170 16.31 -4.57 -15.95
CA LEU A 170 17.33 -3.70 -16.56
C LEU A 170 18.05 -4.37 -17.74
N GLY A 171 18.28 -5.69 -17.64
CA GLY A 171 18.84 -6.49 -18.73
C GLY A 171 17.90 -6.65 -19.92
N ASP A 172 16.59 -6.73 -19.67
CA ASP A 172 15.53 -6.75 -20.68
C ASP A 172 15.43 -5.40 -21.43
N GLY A 173 16.03 -4.33 -20.86
CA GLY A 173 16.23 -3.04 -21.52
C GLY A 173 14.96 -2.19 -21.63
N VAL A 174 13.91 -2.53 -20.88
CA VAL A 174 12.62 -1.81 -20.89
C VAL A 174 12.69 -0.45 -20.21
N VAL A 175 13.60 -0.27 -19.25
CA VAL A 175 13.83 0.99 -18.53
C VAL A 175 15.31 1.15 -18.20
N THR A 176 15.80 2.40 -18.14
CA THR A 176 17.17 2.67 -17.71
C THR A 176 17.28 2.71 -16.19
N ARG A 177 18.47 2.45 -15.61
CA ARG A 177 18.67 2.58 -14.15
C ARG A 177 18.33 3.97 -13.62
N LYS A 178 18.57 5.01 -14.41
CA LYS A 178 18.26 6.40 -14.02
C LYS A 178 16.74 6.59 -13.84
N GLU A 179 15.94 5.95 -14.67
CA GLU A 179 14.47 6.07 -14.68
C GLU A 179 13.77 5.03 -13.79
N MET A 180 14.45 3.92 -13.46
CA MET A 180 13.96 2.89 -12.55
C MET A 180 13.97 3.37 -11.09
N ARG A 181 13.13 4.36 -10.81
CA ARG A 181 12.95 5.00 -9.51
C ARG A 181 11.93 4.24 -8.66
N SER A 182 12.04 4.38 -7.34
CA SER A 182 11.16 3.65 -6.42
C SER A 182 10.82 4.41 -5.14
N SER A 183 9.80 3.90 -4.45
CA SER A 183 9.57 4.17 -3.04
C SER A 183 10.68 3.55 -2.18
N TRP A 184 10.78 3.95 -0.91
CA TRP A 184 11.78 3.40 0.02
C TRP A 184 11.66 1.87 0.19
N ALA A 185 10.49 1.31 -0.10
CA ALA A 185 10.18 -0.11 0.03
C ALA A 185 10.33 -0.89 -1.28
N GLY A 186 10.77 -0.24 -2.38
CA GLY A 186 11.05 -0.88 -3.67
C GLY A 186 9.90 -0.89 -4.66
N ALA A 187 8.79 -0.20 -4.39
CA ALA A 187 7.68 -0.08 -5.35
C ALA A 187 8.05 0.91 -6.48
N THR A 188 7.88 0.51 -7.73
CA THR A 188 8.36 1.23 -8.92
C THR A 188 7.28 1.38 -10.00
N GLY A 189 7.54 2.23 -10.99
CA GLY A 189 6.62 2.50 -12.10
C GLY A 189 5.37 3.29 -11.69
N LEU A 190 4.51 3.51 -12.67
CA LEU A 190 3.28 4.31 -12.55
C LEU A 190 2.30 3.71 -11.53
N THR A 191 2.28 2.39 -11.41
CA THR A 191 1.35 1.61 -10.57
C THR A 191 2.02 0.97 -9.35
N GLN A 192 3.27 1.35 -9.04
CA GLN A 192 3.96 0.97 -7.80
C GLN A 192 4.10 -0.55 -7.57
N PHE A 193 4.46 -1.30 -8.62
CA PHE A 193 4.77 -2.72 -8.51
C PHE A 193 6.13 -2.96 -7.84
N LEU A 194 6.24 -4.08 -7.12
CA LEU A 194 7.54 -4.70 -6.88
C LEU A 194 7.99 -5.45 -8.14
N PRO A 195 9.31 -5.65 -8.38
CA PRO A 195 9.81 -6.43 -9.51
C PRO A 195 9.18 -7.83 -9.67
N SER A 196 8.85 -8.52 -8.58
CA SER A 196 8.16 -9.81 -8.65
C SER A 196 6.72 -9.69 -9.15
N GLU A 197 6.02 -8.60 -8.81
CA GLU A 197 4.66 -8.34 -9.31
C GLU A 197 4.68 -7.97 -10.79
N TYR A 198 5.74 -7.30 -11.27
CA TYR A 198 5.98 -7.07 -12.70
C TYR A 198 6.02 -8.38 -13.49
N TYR A 199 6.80 -9.38 -13.07
CA TYR A 199 6.86 -10.65 -13.79
C TYR A 199 5.60 -11.51 -13.66
N LYS A 200 4.82 -11.35 -12.59
CA LYS A 200 3.56 -12.11 -12.39
C LYS A 200 2.37 -11.52 -13.16
N HIS A 201 2.35 -10.21 -13.33
CA HIS A 201 1.15 -9.47 -13.75
C HIS A 201 1.38 -8.51 -14.92
N GLY A 202 2.63 -8.35 -15.36
CA GLY A 202 2.98 -7.46 -16.47
C GLY A 202 2.25 -7.82 -17.76
N VAL A 203 1.74 -6.79 -18.43
CA VAL A 203 1.06 -6.91 -19.72
C VAL A 203 1.69 -5.90 -20.69
N ASP A 204 2.22 -6.42 -21.79
CA ASP A 204 2.56 -5.65 -23.00
C ASP A 204 1.23 -5.41 -23.72
N PHE A 205 0.67 -4.21 -23.55
CA PHE A 205 -0.66 -3.91 -24.05
C PHE A 205 -0.62 -3.40 -25.49
N ASP A 206 0.38 -2.58 -25.83
CA ASP A 206 0.50 -1.99 -27.16
C ASP A 206 1.20 -2.89 -28.19
N GLY A 207 1.78 -4.02 -27.74
CA GLY A 207 2.30 -5.09 -28.59
C GLY A 207 3.69 -4.80 -29.15
N ASP A 208 4.45 -3.91 -28.52
CA ASP A 208 5.81 -3.54 -28.95
C ASP A 208 6.90 -4.55 -28.51
N GLY A 209 6.51 -5.58 -27.75
CA GLY A 209 7.37 -6.62 -27.22
C GLY A 209 7.94 -6.29 -25.83
N ARG A 210 7.51 -5.19 -25.19
CA ARG A 210 7.99 -4.72 -23.89
C ARG A 210 6.82 -4.48 -22.96
N ILE A 211 7.03 -4.76 -21.67
CA ILE A 211 6.06 -4.42 -20.64
C ILE A 211 6.58 -3.14 -19.96
N ASP A 212 6.20 -1.95 -20.42
CA ASP A 212 6.74 -0.68 -19.90
C ASP A 212 5.79 -0.02 -18.87
N ILE A 213 5.90 -0.44 -17.62
CA ILE A 213 5.12 0.17 -16.51
C ILE A 213 5.64 1.55 -16.06
N TRP A 214 6.70 2.09 -16.68
CA TRP A 214 7.30 3.39 -16.34
C TRP A 214 6.82 4.51 -17.27
N HIS A 215 6.74 4.24 -18.58
CA HIS A 215 6.40 5.25 -19.58
C HIS A 215 5.13 4.92 -20.38
N SER A 216 4.77 3.65 -20.54
CA SER A 216 3.53 3.24 -21.18
C SER A 216 2.38 3.22 -20.17
N VAL A 217 1.52 4.24 -20.23
CA VAL A 217 0.29 4.26 -19.43
C VAL A 217 -0.61 3.06 -19.75
N PRO A 218 -0.85 2.69 -21.02
CA PRO A 218 -1.62 1.48 -21.33
C PRO A 218 -1.06 0.21 -20.68
N ASP A 219 0.25 -0.05 -20.74
CA ASP A 219 0.87 -1.23 -20.11
C ASP A 219 0.73 -1.22 -18.60
N ALA A 220 0.99 -0.06 -17.97
CA ALA A 220 0.86 0.08 -16.53
C ALA A 220 -0.58 -0.22 -16.05
N LEU A 221 -1.59 0.31 -16.76
CA LEU A 221 -3.00 0.09 -16.43
C LEU A 221 -3.45 -1.33 -16.74
N ALA A 222 -3.00 -1.92 -17.85
CA ALA A 222 -3.27 -3.31 -18.19
C ALA A 222 -2.65 -4.27 -17.17
N SER A 223 -1.42 -3.98 -16.72
CA SER A 223 -0.74 -4.75 -15.68
C SER A 223 -1.45 -4.65 -14.33
N ALA A 224 -1.91 -3.45 -13.95
CA ALA A 224 -2.72 -3.27 -12.73
C ALA A 224 -4.05 -4.04 -12.81
N ALA A 225 -4.74 -4.02 -13.96
CA ALA A 225 -5.95 -4.82 -14.17
C ALA A 225 -5.66 -6.32 -14.07
N GLN A 226 -4.58 -6.80 -14.69
CA GLN A 226 -4.18 -8.21 -14.64
C GLN A 226 -3.85 -8.67 -13.22
N GLN A 227 -3.24 -7.81 -12.41
CA GLN A 227 -3.02 -8.11 -11.00
C GLN A 227 -4.33 -8.31 -10.24
N LEU A 228 -5.33 -7.45 -10.45
CA LEU A 228 -6.66 -7.62 -9.85
C LEU A 228 -7.35 -8.90 -10.34
N VAL A 229 -7.26 -9.21 -11.64
CA VAL A 229 -7.78 -10.46 -12.22
C VAL A 229 -7.14 -11.67 -11.55
N ASN A 230 -5.80 -11.71 -11.45
CA ASN A 230 -5.08 -12.81 -10.81
C ASN A 230 -5.40 -12.94 -9.31
N LYS A 231 -5.80 -11.84 -8.65
CA LYS A 231 -6.27 -11.81 -7.26
C LYS A 231 -7.77 -12.13 -7.11
N GLY A 232 -8.47 -12.41 -8.22
CA GLY A 232 -9.85 -12.93 -8.22
C GLY A 232 -10.93 -11.88 -8.41
N TRP A 233 -10.65 -10.78 -9.13
CA TRP A 233 -11.64 -9.78 -9.51
C TRP A 233 -12.90 -10.42 -10.11
N GLN A 234 -14.07 -9.90 -9.70
CA GLN A 234 -15.38 -10.35 -10.15
C GLN A 234 -16.00 -9.27 -11.06
N THR A 235 -16.07 -9.55 -12.36
CA THR A 235 -16.67 -8.64 -13.34
C THR A 235 -18.12 -8.29 -12.98
N GLY A 236 -18.47 -7.01 -13.06
CA GLY A 236 -19.83 -6.53 -12.75
C GLY A 236 -20.19 -6.45 -11.27
N VAL A 237 -19.29 -6.87 -10.36
CA VAL A 237 -19.48 -6.73 -8.91
C VAL A 237 -18.86 -5.42 -8.45
N ARG A 238 -19.62 -4.59 -7.71
CA ARG A 238 -19.11 -3.34 -7.15
C ARG A 238 -18.14 -3.61 -6.01
N TRP A 239 -17.18 -2.73 -5.74
CA TRP A 239 -16.29 -2.87 -4.57
C TRP A 239 -17.09 -2.86 -3.26
N ALA A 240 -18.03 -1.92 -3.11
CA ALA A 240 -18.94 -1.85 -1.97
C ALA A 240 -20.21 -1.03 -2.28
N TYR A 241 -21.14 -1.05 -1.32
CA TYR A 241 -22.36 -0.25 -1.29
C TYR A 241 -22.41 0.56 0.00
N GLU A 242 -22.51 1.88 -0.08
CA GLU A 242 -22.74 2.71 1.11
C GLU A 242 -24.18 2.50 1.62
N VAL A 243 -24.31 2.25 2.92
CA VAL A 243 -25.58 1.96 3.59
C VAL A 243 -25.71 2.78 4.87
N GLN A 244 -26.93 3.18 5.19
CA GLN A 244 -27.29 3.60 6.54
C GLN A 244 -27.49 2.34 7.40
N ALA A 245 -26.69 2.22 8.45
CA ALA A 245 -26.85 1.15 9.43
C ALA A 245 -28.02 1.45 10.38
N PRO A 246 -28.74 0.43 10.89
CA PRO A 246 -29.75 0.62 11.93
C PRO A 246 -29.18 1.35 13.16
N ALA A 247 -29.99 2.16 13.84
CA ALA A 247 -29.54 2.97 14.99
C ALA A 247 -28.96 2.14 16.16
N LYS A 248 -29.37 0.88 16.30
CA LYS A 248 -28.88 -0.05 17.34
C LYS A 248 -27.98 -1.15 16.76
N ILE A 249 -27.24 -0.85 15.69
CA ILE A 249 -26.34 -1.83 15.07
C ILE A 249 -25.26 -2.26 16.06
N ASP A 250 -24.99 -3.56 16.08
CA ASP A 250 -23.82 -4.11 16.73
C ASP A 250 -22.60 -3.95 15.80
N CYS A 251 -21.74 -2.97 16.08
CA CYS A 251 -20.56 -2.70 15.28
C CYS A 251 -19.52 -3.84 15.30
N THR A 252 -19.63 -4.81 16.23
CA THR A 252 -18.75 -5.99 16.26
C THR A 252 -19.00 -6.97 15.11
N LEU A 253 -20.11 -6.81 14.39
CA LEU A 253 -20.40 -7.55 13.15
C LEU A 253 -19.53 -7.09 11.97
N GLY A 254 -18.78 -6.00 12.10
CA GLY A 254 -17.93 -5.42 11.06
C GLY A 254 -16.64 -6.20 10.77
N VAL A 255 -16.75 -7.50 10.52
CA VAL A 255 -15.63 -8.41 10.24
C VAL A 255 -15.88 -9.28 8.99
N PRO A 256 -14.84 -9.72 8.27
CA PRO A 256 -15.00 -10.57 7.08
C PRO A 256 -15.70 -11.91 7.34
N GLU A 257 -15.58 -12.47 8.55
CA GLU A 257 -16.21 -13.74 8.94
C GLU A 257 -17.74 -13.62 9.00
N VAL A 258 -18.26 -12.41 9.22
CA VAL A 258 -19.70 -12.12 9.15
C VAL A 258 -20.02 -11.68 7.73
N THR A 259 -20.22 -12.67 6.86
CA THR A 259 -20.61 -12.47 5.47
C THR A 259 -22.02 -12.99 5.22
N LYS A 260 -22.87 -12.16 4.59
CA LYS A 260 -24.26 -12.49 4.24
C LYS A 260 -24.60 -11.95 2.86
N PRO A 261 -25.60 -12.49 2.15
CA PRO A 261 -26.14 -11.84 0.96
C PRO A 261 -26.60 -10.40 1.29
N ILE A 262 -26.36 -9.45 0.40
CA ILE A 262 -26.77 -8.05 0.59
C ILE A 262 -28.27 -7.94 0.95
N GLY A 263 -29.14 -8.70 0.28
CA GLY A 263 -30.57 -8.70 0.57
C GLY A 263 -30.91 -9.13 2.00
N GLN A 264 -30.06 -9.92 2.66
CA GLN A 264 -30.22 -10.25 4.08
C GLN A 264 -29.87 -9.04 4.96
N TRP A 265 -28.78 -8.33 4.69
CA TRP A 265 -28.46 -7.08 5.38
C TRP A 265 -29.60 -6.06 5.25
N LEU A 266 -30.21 -5.96 4.06
CA LEU A 266 -31.37 -5.09 3.85
C LEU A 266 -32.57 -5.46 4.73
N ARG A 267 -32.88 -6.77 4.84
CA ARG A 267 -33.94 -7.26 5.75
C ARG A 267 -33.62 -7.02 7.22
N GLU A 268 -32.33 -6.97 7.58
CA GLU A 268 -31.85 -6.61 8.92
C GLU A 268 -31.87 -5.09 9.19
N GLY A 269 -32.37 -4.29 8.24
CA GLY A 269 -32.64 -2.86 8.41
C GLY A 269 -31.56 -1.93 7.86
N PHE A 270 -30.54 -2.46 7.18
CA PHE A 270 -29.60 -1.62 6.44
C PHE A 270 -30.29 -1.03 5.20
N VAL A 271 -30.09 0.26 4.95
CA VAL A 271 -30.75 0.97 3.85
C VAL A 271 -29.69 1.55 2.91
N PRO A 272 -29.67 1.21 1.60
CA PRO A 272 -28.76 1.84 0.66
C PRO A 272 -28.98 3.35 0.63
N VAL A 273 -27.89 4.10 0.63
CA VAL A 273 -27.98 5.56 0.66
C VAL A 273 -28.65 6.10 -0.61
N ARG A 274 -29.18 7.32 -0.52
CA ARG A 274 -29.78 8.05 -1.66
C ARG A 274 -30.92 7.31 -2.36
N GLY A 275 -31.60 6.39 -1.66
CA GLY A 275 -32.72 5.63 -2.20
C GLY A 275 -32.33 4.64 -3.30
N GLN A 276 -31.05 4.24 -3.38
CA GLN A 276 -30.60 3.27 -4.37
C GLN A 276 -31.38 1.95 -4.24
N LYS A 277 -31.93 1.47 -5.35
CA LYS A 277 -32.59 0.16 -5.43
C LYS A 277 -31.64 -0.86 -6.03
N LEU A 278 -31.29 -1.88 -5.25
CA LEU A 278 -30.41 -2.95 -5.69
C LEU A 278 -31.21 -4.03 -6.43
N SER A 279 -30.70 -4.46 -7.58
CA SER A 279 -31.28 -5.57 -8.35
C SER A 279 -31.26 -6.89 -7.57
N ALA A 280 -32.03 -7.88 -8.01
CA ALA A 280 -32.01 -9.22 -7.41
C ALA A 280 -30.61 -9.86 -7.46
N ALA A 281 -29.86 -9.63 -8.55
CA ALA A 281 -28.49 -10.11 -8.68
C ALA A 281 -27.55 -9.45 -7.68
N GLU A 282 -27.65 -8.13 -7.48
CA GLU A 282 -26.85 -7.42 -6.47
C GLU A 282 -27.20 -7.85 -5.05
N GLN A 283 -28.49 -8.02 -4.74
CA GLN A 283 -28.94 -8.49 -3.43
C GLN A 283 -28.47 -9.92 -3.11
N ALA A 284 -28.22 -10.75 -4.12
CA ALA A 284 -27.69 -12.10 -3.95
C ALA A 284 -26.17 -12.12 -3.67
N GLN A 285 -25.44 -11.02 -3.94
CA GLN A 285 -24.00 -10.97 -3.73
C GLN A 285 -23.65 -11.06 -2.24
N PRO A 286 -22.62 -11.84 -1.85
CA PRO A 286 -22.11 -11.86 -0.49
C PRO A 286 -21.41 -10.54 -0.16
N ALA A 287 -21.69 -10.01 1.03
CA ALA A 287 -21.02 -8.83 1.55
C ALA A 287 -20.78 -8.92 3.07
N SER A 288 -19.72 -8.24 3.51
CA SER A 288 -19.39 -8.02 4.92
C SER A 288 -19.56 -6.54 5.27
N LEU A 289 -19.98 -6.25 6.50
CA LEU A 289 -20.08 -4.87 6.99
C LEU A 289 -18.67 -4.29 7.19
N LEU A 290 -18.44 -3.09 6.67
CA LEU A 290 -17.29 -2.26 6.96
C LEU A 290 -17.74 -0.94 7.59
N GLN A 291 -17.18 -0.65 8.75
CA GLN A 291 -17.29 0.62 9.46
C GLN A 291 -15.88 1.15 9.69
N PRO A 292 -15.32 1.93 8.75
CA PRO A 292 -13.90 2.28 8.75
C PRO A 292 -13.52 3.21 9.91
N GLU A 293 -14.47 4.00 10.42
CA GLU A 293 -14.33 4.88 11.58
C GLU A 293 -15.20 4.43 12.77
N GLY A 294 -15.46 3.13 12.89
CA GLY A 294 -16.50 2.65 13.80
C GLY A 294 -17.85 3.29 13.45
N ILE A 295 -18.64 3.67 14.45
CA ILE A 295 -19.95 4.31 14.23
C ILE A 295 -19.88 5.81 13.85
N TYR A 296 -18.68 6.38 13.68
CA TYR A 296 -18.48 7.82 13.48
C TYR A 296 -18.51 8.25 12.00
N GLY A 297 -18.90 7.37 11.07
CA GLY A 297 -18.89 7.68 9.64
C GLY A 297 -19.77 6.76 8.78
N PRO A 298 -19.62 6.80 7.44
CA PRO A 298 -20.33 5.93 6.53
C PRO A 298 -20.06 4.45 6.82
N SER A 299 -21.10 3.64 6.62
CA SER A 299 -21.03 2.18 6.67
C SER A 299 -21.14 1.62 5.26
N PHE A 300 -20.45 0.51 4.99
CA PHE A 300 -20.42 -0.11 3.68
C PHE A 300 -20.71 -1.60 3.77
N LEU A 301 -21.47 -2.12 2.80
CA LEU A 301 -21.51 -3.55 2.50
C LEU A 301 -20.44 -3.83 1.46
N THR A 302 -19.34 -4.44 1.90
CA THR A 302 -18.14 -4.71 1.08
C THR A 302 -18.24 -6.08 0.42
N THR A 303 -18.03 -6.13 -0.90
CA THR A 303 -18.14 -7.38 -1.68
C THR A 303 -16.78 -8.07 -1.82
N LYS A 304 -16.70 -9.14 -2.62
CA LYS A 304 -15.43 -9.75 -3.01
C LYS A 304 -14.42 -8.75 -3.59
N ASN A 305 -14.85 -7.79 -4.40
CA ASN A 305 -13.94 -6.85 -5.06
C ASN A 305 -13.30 -5.85 -4.10
N TYR A 306 -13.92 -5.56 -2.95
CA TYR A 306 -13.24 -4.86 -1.86
C TYR A 306 -11.99 -5.61 -1.41
N PHE A 307 -12.10 -6.92 -1.18
CA PHE A 307 -10.98 -7.74 -0.75
C PHE A 307 -9.93 -7.91 -1.85
N VAL A 308 -10.32 -7.93 -3.14
CA VAL A 308 -9.38 -7.96 -4.26
C VAL A 308 -8.54 -6.67 -4.32
N ILE A 309 -9.14 -5.48 -4.11
CA ILE A 309 -8.38 -4.23 -4.04
C ILE A 309 -7.48 -4.22 -2.79
N LYS A 310 -7.94 -4.82 -1.69
CA LYS A 310 -7.15 -4.94 -0.45
C LYS A 310 -5.90 -5.82 -0.61
N GLU A 311 -5.91 -6.73 -1.58
CA GLU A 311 -4.72 -7.50 -1.94
C GLU A 311 -3.68 -6.65 -2.70
N TYR A 312 -4.05 -5.49 -3.25
CA TYR A 312 -3.11 -4.53 -3.86
C TYR A 312 -2.34 -3.78 -2.75
N ASN A 313 -3.06 -3.24 -1.77
CA ASN A 313 -2.50 -2.72 -0.53
C ASN A 313 -3.44 -3.08 0.63
N PHE A 314 -2.91 -3.78 1.63
CA PHE A 314 -3.65 -4.36 2.75
C PHE A 314 -4.09 -3.31 3.78
N SER A 315 -4.93 -2.37 3.35
CA SER A 315 -5.50 -1.29 4.15
C SER A 315 -6.95 -1.00 3.77
N ASP A 316 -7.83 -0.95 4.77
CA ASP A 316 -9.23 -0.58 4.56
C ASP A 316 -9.36 0.83 3.96
N LEU A 317 -8.49 1.75 4.38
CA LEU A 317 -8.50 3.14 3.90
C LEU A 317 -8.01 3.25 2.47
N TYR A 318 -6.99 2.45 2.10
CA TYR A 318 -6.56 2.36 0.71
C TYR A 318 -7.71 1.94 -0.21
N VAL A 319 -8.43 0.87 0.16
CA VAL A 319 -9.58 0.41 -0.64
C VAL A 319 -10.68 1.46 -0.67
N LEU A 320 -10.97 2.11 0.46
CA LEU A 320 -11.95 3.18 0.53
C LEU A 320 -11.60 4.34 -0.42
N PHE A 321 -10.33 4.73 -0.48
CA PHE A 321 -9.85 5.76 -1.40
C PHE A 321 -9.99 5.33 -2.86
N VAL A 322 -9.51 4.14 -3.22
CA VAL A 322 -9.56 3.65 -4.61
C VAL A 322 -11.00 3.47 -5.08
N GLY A 323 -11.83 2.82 -4.27
CA GLY A 323 -13.25 2.63 -4.55
C GLY A 323 -14.01 3.94 -4.67
N HIS A 324 -13.80 4.85 -3.71
CA HIS A 324 -14.46 6.16 -3.73
C HIS A 324 -14.00 7.02 -4.91
N LEU A 325 -12.69 7.11 -5.17
CA LEU A 325 -12.15 7.85 -6.31
C LEU A 325 -12.70 7.30 -7.64
N SER A 326 -12.78 5.98 -7.78
CA SER A 326 -13.41 5.33 -8.94
C SER A 326 -14.86 5.76 -9.11
N ASP A 327 -15.68 5.70 -8.05
CA ASP A 327 -17.07 6.16 -8.09
C ASP A 327 -17.16 7.66 -8.44
N ARG A 328 -16.24 8.48 -7.89
CA ARG A 328 -16.22 9.94 -8.07
C ARG A 328 -15.90 10.38 -9.50
N MET A 329 -15.27 9.53 -10.31
CA MET A 329 -15.06 9.81 -11.74
C MET A 329 -16.37 9.71 -12.55
N THR A 330 -17.34 8.91 -12.09
CA THR A 330 -18.64 8.73 -12.76
C THR A 330 -19.78 9.52 -12.11
N SER A 331 -19.61 9.93 -10.84
CA SER A 331 -20.59 10.70 -10.07
C SER A 331 -19.92 11.83 -9.29
N PRO A 332 -20.45 13.07 -9.33
CA PRO A 332 -19.88 14.19 -8.59
C PRO A 332 -20.10 14.13 -7.07
N LEU A 333 -20.81 13.11 -6.56
CA LEU A 333 -21.30 13.09 -5.19
C LEU A 333 -20.29 12.47 -4.21
N PRO A 334 -20.04 13.08 -3.03
CA PRO A 334 -19.21 12.51 -1.97
C PRO A 334 -19.88 11.29 -1.32
N PHE A 335 -19.38 10.78 -0.19
CA PHE A 335 -20.18 9.89 0.66
C PHE A 335 -21.46 10.59 1.14
N ALA A 336 -22.55 9.85 1.25
CA ALA A 336 -23.84 10.41 1.68
C ALA A 336 -23.87 10.67 3.19
N THR A 337 -23.23 9.79 3.96
CA THR A 337 -23.13 9.89 5.41
C THR A 337 -21.94 10.79 5.79
N PRO A 338 -22.15 11.87 6.54
CA PRO A 338 -21.04 12.72 6.98
C PRO A 338 -20.17 12.00 8.03
N TRP A 339 -18.89 12.34 8.03
CA TRP A 339 -17.97 11.95 9.10
C TRP A 339 -18.21 12.80 10.34
N SER A 340 -18.21 12.17 11.51
CA SER A 340 -18.15 12.83 12.80
C SER A 340 -16.70 13.01 13.23
N ALA A 341 -16.42 13.98 14.09
CA ALA A 341 -15.06 14.17 14.60
C ALA A 341 -14.62 12.97 15.44
N SER A 342 -13.46 12.40 15.09
CA SER A 342 -12.75 11.41 15.89
C SER A 342 -11.25 11.74 15.95
N LYS A 343 -10.51 10.96 16.75
CA LYS A 343 -9.06 11.07 16.86
C LYS A 343 -8.43 9.71 16.62
N GLN A 344 -7.39 9.67 15.78
CA GLN A 344 -6.56 8.50 15.57
C GLN A 344 -5.54 8.38 16.71
N LEU A 345 -5.49 7.22 17.36
CA LEU A 345 -4.43 6.92 18.34
C LEU A 345 -3.10 6.63 17.64
N ARG A 346 -2.00 6.81 18.37
CA ARG A 346 -0.66 6.44 17.89
C ARG A 346 -0.59 4.93 17.72
N THR A 347 0.18 4.45 16.73
CA THR A 347 0.41 3.02 16.46
C THR A 347 0.74 2.23 17.73
N LYS A 348 1.68 2.73 18.56
CA LYS A 348 2.07 2.08 19.83
C LYS A 348 0.93 1.94 20.85
N ASP A 349 -0.01 2.86 20.84
CA ASP A 349 -1.16 2.84 21.73
C ASP A 349 -2.14 1.77 21.24
N VAL A 350 -2.37 1.67 19.93
CA VAL A 350 -3.18 0.60 19.31
C VAL A 350 -2.54 -0.78 19.53
N GLU A 351 -1.21 -0.92 19.42
CA GLU A 351 -0.50 -2.15 19.78
C GLU A 351 -0.71 -2.53 21.25
N THR A 352 -0.72 -1.54 22.14
CA THR A 352 -1.00 -1.75 23.56
C THR A 352 -2.41 -2.29 23.76
N MET A 353 -3.39 -1.75 23.03
CA MET A 353 -4.77 -2.26 23.04
C MET A 353 -4.84 -3.69 22.50
N GLN A 354 -4.24 -3.98 21.33
CA GLN A 354 -4.19 -5.32 20.74
C GLN A 354 -3.60 -6.35 21.73
N ARG A 355 -2.47 -6.04 22.40
CA ARG A 355 -1.88 -6.91 23.45
C ARG A 355 -2.84 -7.16 24.61
N GLY A 356 -3.54 -6.12 25.07
CA GLY A 356 -4.54 -6.24 26.13
C GLY A 356 -5.73 -7.10 25.71
N LEU A 357 -6.28 -6.86 24.51
CA LEU A 357 -7.38 -7.63 23.92
C LEU A 357 -7.01 -9.11 23.72
N THR A 358 -5.78 -9.40 23.30
CA THR A 358 -5.29 -10.79 23.19
C THR A 358 -5.22 -11.47 24.55
N ARG A 359 -4.77 -10.76 25.61
CA ARG A 359 -4.72 -11.33 26.96
C ARG A 359 -6.08 -11.73 27.49
N VAL A 360 -7.12 -10.96 27.18
CA VAL A 360 -8.51 -11.26 27.58
C VAL A 360 -9.25 -12.15 26.56
N GLY A 361 -8.54 -12.71 25.57
CA GLY A 361 -9.09 -13.67 24.61
C GLY A 361 -9.97 -13.08 23.50
N LEU A 362 -10.01 -11.75 23.36
CA LEU A 362 -10.86 -11.04 22.38
C LEU A 362 -10.17 -10.75 21.04
N TYR A 363 -8.85 -10.91 20.95
CA TYR A 363 -8.09 -10.64 19.72
C TYR A 363 -7.06 -11.74 19.44
N LYS A 364 -7.10 -12.30 18.22
CA LYS A 364 -6.28 -13.45 17.81
C LYS A 364 -5.39 -13.19 16.59
N ASP A 365 -5.50 -12.01 15.98
CA ASP A 365 -4.70 -11.62 14.82
C ASP A 365 -3.36 -11.00 15.26
N LYS A 366 -2.50 -10.65 14.31
CA LYS A 366 -1.19 -10.06 14.55
C LYS A 366 -1.27 -8.71 15.26
N ILE A 367 -0.28 -8.43 16.09
CA ILE A 367 -0.13 -7.14 16.78
C ILE A 367 0.72 -6.23 15.89
N ASP A 368 0.07 -5.30 15.21
CA ASP A 368 0.66 -4.43 14.19
C ASP A 368 0.34 -2.94 14.37
N GLY A 369 -0.42 -2.60 15.42
CA GLY A 369 -0.84 -1.23 15.71
C GLY A 369 -1.82 -0.65 14.71
N LYS A 370 -2.43 -1.48 13.86
CA LYS A 370 -3.41 -1.07 12.87
C LYS A 370 -4.81 -1.37 13.37
N ALA A 371 -5.65 -0.35 13.37
CA ALA A 371 -7.05 -0.48 13.74
C ALA A 371 -7.90 -0.99 12.56
N GLY A 372 -7.57 -2.16 12.00
CA GLY A 372 -8.36 -2.81 10.93
C GLY A 372 -9.67 -3.44 11.45
N MET A 373 -10.43 -4.07 10.56
CA MET A 373 -11.74 -4.70 10.88
C MET A 373 -11.71 -5.55 12.16
N GLN A 374 -10.76 -6.48 12.28
CA GLN A 374 -10.63 -7.35 13.46
C GLN A 374 -10.33 -6.57 14.75
N THR A 375 -9.43 -5.59 14.68
CA THR A 375 -9.09 -4.76 15.84
C THR A 375 -10.31 -3.96 16.30
N ARG A 376 -11.06 -3.34 15.37
CA ARG A 376 -12.27 -2.55 15.68
C ARG A 376 -13.37 -3.42 16.30
N ALA A 377 -13.61 -4.62 15.77
CA ALA A 377 -14.58 -5.55 16.33
C ALA A 377 -14.19 -6.06 17.73
N ALA A 378 -12.91 -6.40 17.95
CA ALA A 378 -12.41 -6.78 19.27
C ALA A 378 -12.53 -5.65 20.30
N LEU A 379 -12.28 -4.40 19.88
CA LEU A 379 -12.52 -3.21 20.71
C LEU A 379 -13.99 -3.07 21.09
N GLY A 380 -14.91 -3.26 20.14
CA GLY A 380 -16.34 -3.25 20.43
C GLY A 380 -16.76 -4.35 21.42
N ALA A 381 -16.22 -5.56 21.27
CA ALA A 381 -16.46 -6.64 22.21
C ALA A 381 -15.94 -6.31 23.62
N TYR A 382 -14.75 -5.71 23.71
CA TYR A 382 -14.20 -5.23 24.97
C TYR A 382 -15.07 -4.13 25.58
N GLN A 383 -15.47 -3.13 24.80
CA GLN A 383 -16.33 -2.03 25.24
C GLN A 383 -17.63 -2.56 25.88
N LYS A 384 -18.28 -3.54 25.26
CA LYS A 384 -19.45 -4.22 25.84
C LYS A 384 -19.12 -4.85 27.19
N SER A 385 -18.03 -5.63 27.27
CA SER A 385 -17.64 -6.32 28.51
C SER A 385 -17.25 -5.36 29.64
N ALA A 386 -16.73 -4.18 29.29
CA ALA A 386 -16.27 -3.17 30.23
C ALA A 386 -17.32 -2.10 30.55
N GLY A 387 -18.54 -2.20 30.00
CA GLY A 387 -19.59 -1.21 30.19
C GLY A 387 -19.30 0.18 29.59
N LEU A 388 -18.41 0.24 28.59
CA LEU A 388 -18.06 1.47 27.88
C LEU A 388 -19.04 1.73 26.72
N LYS A 389 -19.00 2.96 26.17
CA LYS A 389 -19.66 3.26 24.90
C LYS A 389 -19.17 2.29 23.82
N VAL A 390 -20.09 1.59 23.18
CA VAL A 390 -19.80 0.64 22.09
C VAL A 390 -19.79 1.39 20.77
N ASP A 391 -18.62 1.80 20.33
CA ASP A 391 -18.41 2.52 19.08
C ASP A 391 -17.41 1.85 18.12
N CYS A 392 -16.77 0.75 18.58
CA CYS A 392 -15.74 0.00 17.85
C CYS A 392 -14.56 0.86 17.39
N TRP A 393 -14.28 1.96 18.08
CA TRP A 393 -13.20 2.89 17.75
C TRP A 393 -12.11 2.89 18.85
N PRO A 394 -10.81 2.89 18.48
CA PRO A 394 -9.74 3.04 19.46
C PRO A 394 -9.75 4.46 20.05
N SER A 395 -10.24 4.61 21.27
CA SER A 395 -10.24 5.87 22.02
C SER A 395 -9.30 5.84 23.22
N GLU A 396 -8.90 7.02 23.71
CA GLU A 396 -8.08 7.13 24.92
C GLU A 396 -8.77 6.53 26.15
N GLU A 397 -10.10 6.59 26.20
CA GLU A 397 -10.90 5.98 27.27
C GLU A 397 -10.77 4.45 27.25
N VAL A 398 -10.92 3.82 26.08
CA VAL A 398 -10.76 2.37 25.93
C VAL A 398 -9.33 1.95 26.26
N LEU A 399 -8.33 2.72 25.82
CA LEU A 399 -6.92 2.44 26.12
C LEU A 399 -6.65 2.45 27.63
N ARG A 400 -7.12 3.48 28.34
CA ARG A 400 -6.99 3.58 29.81
C ARG A 400 -7.67 2.41 30.50
N SER A 401 -8.88 2.05 30.07
CA SER A 401 -9.62 0.91 30.60
C SER A 401 -8.86 -0.40 30.44
N ILE A 402 -8.36 -0.70 29.23
CA ILE A 402 -7.56 -1.92 28.95
C ILE A 402 -6.28 -1.96 29.79
N GLN A 403 -5.65 -0.81 30.03
CA GLN A 403 -4.45 -0.71 30.85
C GLN A 403 -4.73 -0.89 32.35
N ALA A 404 -5.92 -0.50 32.82
CA ALA A 404 -6.34 -0.65 34.21
C ALA A 404 -6.79 -2.08 34.54
N ALA A 405 -7.31 -2.82 33.57
CA ALA A 405 -7.69 -4.23 33.70
C ALA A 405 -6.48 -5.21 33.76
N ARG A 406 -5.30 -4.70 34.18
CA ARG A 406 -4.03 -5.43 34.24
C ARG A 406 -3.89 -6.29 35.49
#